data_AF-A0AAV7NX22-F1
#
_entry.id   AF-A0AAV7NX22-F1
#
_cell.length_a   1.000
_cell.length_b   1.000
_cell.length_c   1.000
_cell.angle_alpha   90.00
_cell.angle_beta   90.00
_cell.angle_gamma   90.00
#
_symmetry.space_group_name_H-M   'P 1'
#
loop_
_entity.id
_entity.type
_entity.pdbx_description
1 polymer ?
#
loop_
_entity_poly.entity_id
_entity_poly.type
_entity_poly.pdbx_seq_one_letter_code
_entity_poly.pdbx_strand_id
1 'polypeptide(L)'
;MARVSGQRAPAFTPEEFDKLVDGVFPQYTLLYGSPDKQVSAHQKKGIWRAIAKEVWTLEVYHRRSTHCRKRWEDLRHWSKKAAEAQLRLASQHGRGSRRTMTP
;
A
#
# COMPACT_ATOMS: atom_id res chain seq x y z
N MET A 1 8.24 -31.80 -16.57
CA MET A 1 7.29 -30.91 -15.88
C MET A 1 7.65 -29.47 -16.20
N ALA A 2 6.93 -28.84 -17.12
CA ALA A 2 7.18 -27.46 -17.53
C ALA A 2 6.82 -26.51 -16.38
N ARG A 3 7.78 -25.69 -15.94
CA ARG A 3 7.48 -24.55 -15.07
C ARG A 3 6.66 -23.57 -15.90
N VAL A 4 5.36 -23.50 -15.65
CA VAL A 4 4.48 -22.48 -16.21
C VAL A 4 4.93 -21.12 -15.67
N SER A 5 5.90 -20.52 -16.34
CA SER A 5 6.36 -19.15 -16.15
C SER A 5 5.29 -18.17 -16.61
N GLY A 6 4.21 -18.07 -15.84
CA GLY A 6 3.06 -17.23 -16.18
C GLY A 6 1.93 -17.22 -15.16
N GLN A 7 1.98 -18.04 -14.09
CA GLN A 7 1.06 -17.85 -12.98
C GLN A 7 1.40 -16.52 -12.29
N ARG A 8 0.61 -15.49 -12.57
CA ARG A 8 0.55 -14.28 -11.74
C ARG A 8 0.43 -14.78 -10.31
N ALA A 9 1.34 -14.34 -9.43
CA ALA A 9 1.28 -14.71 -8.03
C ALA A 9 -0.17 -14.54 -7.55
N PRO A 10 -0.73 -15.51 -6.80
CA PRO A 10 -2.10 -15.43 -6.33
C PRO A 10 -2.31 -14.07 -5.67
N ALA A 11 -3.48 -13.48 -5.89
CA ALA A 11 -3.83 -12.20 -5.28
C ALA A 11 -3.58 -12.31 -3.76
N PHE A 12 -3.15 -11.21 -3.14
CA PHE A 12 -3.11 -11.16 -1.67
C PHE A 12 -4.51 -11.42 -1.14
N THR A 13 -4.66 -12.38 -0.24
CA THR A 13 -5.93 -12.62 0.44
C THR A 13 -6.22 -11.45 1.38
N PRO A 14 -7.50 -11.19 1.72
CA PRO A 14 -7.85 -10.12 2.65
C PRO A 14 -7.21 -10.31 4.03
N GLU A 15 -6.99 -11.56 4.47
CA GLU A 15 -6.31 -11.85 5.74
C GLU A 15 -4.81 -11.52 5.70
N GLU A 16 -4.12 -11.91 4.62
CA GLU A 16 -2.72 -11.51 4.39
C GLU A 16 -2.57 -9.99 4.31
N PHE A 17 -3.60 -9.32 3.79
CA PHE A 17 -3.65 -7.87 3.68
C PHE A 17 -3.81 -7.21 5.04
N ASP A 18 -4.73 -7.67 5.89
CA ASP A 18 -4.92 -7.10 7.22
C ASP A 18 -3.64 -7.24 8.05
N LYS A 19 -2.95 -8.38 7.98
CA LYS A 19 -1.63 -8.54 8.65
C LYS A 19 -0.54 -7.66 8.08
N LEU A 20 -0.54 -7.42 6.77
CA LEU A 20 0.37 -6.47 6.15
C LEU A 20 0.12 -5.06 6.70
N VAL A 21 -1.15 -4.64 6.79
CA VAL A 21 -1.52 -3.32 7.31
C VAL A 21 -1.18 -3.21 8.81
N ASP A 22 -1.59 -4.19 9.62
CA ASP A 22 -1.32 -4.26 11.06
C ASP A 22 0.17 -4.21 11.37
N GLY A 23 1.02 -4.85 10.56
CA GLY A 23 2.47 -4.83 10.73
C GLY A 23 3.12 -3.52 10.26
N VAL A 24 2.62 -2.92 9.16
CA VAL A 24 3.19 -1.68 8.62
C VAL A 24 2.76 -0.45 9.42
N PHE A 25 1.53 -0.38 9.90
CA PHE A 25 0.98 0.79 10.60
C PHE A 25 1.83 1.26 11.81
N PRO A 26 2.21 0.39 12.77
CA PRO A 26 3.04 0.80 13.91
C PRO A 26 4.46 1.21 13.50
N GLN A 27 4.94 0.72 12.35
CA GLN A 27 6.29 0.96 11.84
C GLN A 27 6.32 2.02 10.73
N TYR A 28 5.17 2.65 10.44
CA TYR A 28 5.01 3.57 9.33
C TYR A 28 5.93 4.79 9.44
N THR A 29 6.08 5.33 10.65
CA THR A 29 6.97 6.46 10.94
C THR A 29 8.44 6.11 10.71
N LEU A 30 8.85 4.87 10.98
CA LEU A 30 10.22 4.38 10.79
C LEU A 30 10.52 4.11 9.31
N LEU A 31 9.51 3.68 8.55
CA LEU A 31 9.63 3.38 7.12
C LEU A 31 9.55 4.64 6.24
N TYR A 32 8.57 5.51 6.54
CA TYR A 32 8.11 6.60 5.69
C TYR A 32 7.95 7.94 6.41
N GLY A 33 8.34 8.05 7.69
CA GLY A 33 8.31 9.31 8.42
C GLY A 33 9.40 10.29 7.96
N SER A 34 9.58 11.38 8.71
CA SER A 34 10.62 12.38 8.45
C SER A 34 12.02 11.76 8.43
N PRO A 35 12.97 12.29 7.64
CA PRO A 35 14.32 11.73 7.50
C PRO A 35 15.04 11.53 8.85
N ASP A 36 14.87 12.44 9.82
CA ASP A 36 15.35 12.29 11.20
C ASP A 36 14.79 11.08 11.97
N LYS A 37 13.58 10.64 11.61
CA LYS A 37 12.88 9.52 12.26
C LYS A 37 12.96 8.24 11.43
N GLN A 38 13.52 8.29 10.23
CA GLN A 38 13.67 7.13 9.37
C GLN A 38 14.84 6.28 9.83
N VAL A 39 14.59 4.98 9.91
CA VAL A 39 15.64 4.02 10.22
C VAL A 39 16.52 3.78 8.99
N SER A 40 17.75 3.31 9.22
CA SER A 40 18.69 2.96 8.15
C SER A 40 18.08 1.93 7.18
N ALA A 41 18.60 1.87 5.94
CA ALA A 41 18.13 0.92 4.93
C ALA A 41 18.20 -0.54 5.42
N HIS A 42 19.19 -0.87 6.26
CA HIS A 42 19.31 -2.20 6.87
C HIS A 42 18.16 -2.49 7.84
N GLN A 43 17.81 -1.53 8.70
CA GLN A 43 16.69 -1.65 9.62
C GLN A 43 15.34 -1.70 8.89
N LYS A 44 15.16 -0.93 7.81
CA LYS A 44 13.96 -1.04 6.94
C LYS A 44 13.82 -2.46 6.38
N LYS A 45 14.93 -3.07 5.93
CA LYS A 45 14.92 -4.45 5.44
C LYS A 45 14.57 -5.46 6.56
N GLY A 46 15.01 -5.20 7.79
CA GLY A 46 14.64 -5.97 8.98
C GLY A 46 13.15 -5.90 9.28
N ILE A 47 12.59 -4.69 9.31
CA ILE A 47 11.15 -4.43 9.44
C ILE A 47 10.35 -5.22 8.41
N TRP A 48 10.68 -5.08 7.12
CA TRP A 48 9.97 -5.79 6.06
C TRP A 48 10.10 -7.30 6.13
N ARG A 49 11.21 -7.82 6.70
CA ARG A 49 11.36 -9.26 6.97
C ARG A 49 10.47 -9.71 8.13
N ALA A 50 10.35 -8.92 9.19
CA ALA A 50 9.48 -9.21 10.32
C ALA A 50 8.01 -9.26 9.88
N ILE A 51 7.55 -8.23 9.16
CA ILE A 51 6.19 -8.19 8.60
C ILE A 51 5.95 -9.37 7.65
N ALA A 52 6.91 -9.68 6.78
CA ALA A 52 6.77 -10.83 5.88
C ALA A 52 6.69 -12.17 6.63
N LYS A 53 7.32 -12.29 7.82
CA LYS A 53 7.23 -13.48 8.66
C LYS A 53 5.82 -13.64 9.26
N GLU A 54 5.19 -12.54 9.68
CA GLU A 54 3.81 -12.53 10.20
C GLU A 54 2.78 -12.80 9.10
N VAL A 55 3.01 -12.29 7.89
CA VAL A 55 2.17 -12.63 6.73
C VAL A 55 2.38 -14.09 6.32
N TRP A 56 3.61 -14.61 6.42
CA TRP A 56 3.94 -16.00 6.09
C TRP A 56 3.22 -17.02 6.98
N THR A 57 2.88 -16.67 8.22
CA THR A 57 2.12 -17.57 9.11
C THR A 57 0.70 -17.89 8.64
N LEU A 58 0.15 -17.18 7.65
CA LEU A 58 -1.23 -17.36 7.17
C LEU A 58 -1.38 -18.27 5.94
N GLU A 59 -0.37 -18.44 5.07
CA GLU A 59 -0.56 -19.23 3.83
C GLU A 59 0.69 -19.96 3.28
N VAL A 60 0.38 -20.98 2.47
CA VAL A 60 1.20 -22.01 1.81
C VAL A 60 2.18 -21.47 0.75
N TYR A 61 2.07 -20.19 0.35
CA TYR A 61 2.94 -19.58 -0.65
C TYR A 61 4.00 -18.66 -0.02
N HIS A 62 5.28 -18.94 -0.26
CA HIS A 62 6.40 -18.14 0.25
C HIS A 62 6.41 -16.71 -0.32
N ARG A 63 5.61 -15.80 0.24
CA ARG A 63 5.70 -14.36 -0.05
C ARG A 63 6.89 -13.75 0.67
N ARG A 64 7.88 -13.29 -0.10
CA ARG A 64 9.08 -12.62 0.44
C ARG A 64 8.77 -11.17 0.81
N SER A 65 9.64 -10.57 1.62
CA SER A 65 9.56 -9.15 2.01
C SER A 65 9.45 -8.17 0.83
N THR A 66 9.99 -8.53 -0.33
CA THR A 66 9.85 -7.76 -1.57
C THR A 66 8.42 -7.73 -2.10
N HIS A 67 7.66 -8.81 -1.94
CA HIS A 67 6.27 -8.91 -2.38
C HIS A 67 5.37 -8.07 -1.47
N CYS A 68 5.60 -8.13 -0.15
CA CYS A 68 4.89 -7.31 0.84
C CYS A 68 5.13 -5.83 0.59
N ARG A 69 6.39 -5.43 0.36
CA ARG A 69 6.73 -4.04 0.04
C ARG A 69 6.05 -3.56 -1.25
N LYS A 70 6.13 -4.35 -2.33
CA LYS A 70 5.52 -3.97 -3.61
C LYS A 70 4.01 -3.83 -3.48
N ARG A 71 3.36 -4.75 -2.76
CA ARG A 71 1.93 -4.67 -2.48
C ARG A 71 1.57 -3.40 -1.71
N TRP A 72 2.37 -3.03 -0.72
CA TRP A 72 2.18 -1.78 0.02
C TRP A 72 2.34 -0.53 -0.86
N GLU A 73 3.35 -0.52 -1.74
CA GLU A 73 3.55 0.57 -2.71
C GLU A 73 2.35 0.69 -3.67
N ASP A 74 1.83 -0.43 -4.18
CA ASP A 74 0.62 -0.45 -5.04
C ASP A 74 -0.58 0.16 -4.32
N LEU A 75 -0.76 -0.13 -3.02
CA LEU A 75 -1.85 0.43 -2.22
C LEU A 75 -1.70 1.94 -2.01
N ARG A 76 -0.48 2.39 -1.75
CA ARG A 76 -0.21 3.81 -1.57
C ARG A 76 -0.50 4.57 -2.86
N HIS A 77 -0.15 4.00 -4.02
CA HIS A 77 -0.47 4.56 -5.32
C HIS A 77 -1.97 4.57 -5.60
N TRP A 78 -2.66 3.47 -5.30
CA TRP A 78 -4.11 3.39 -5.48
C TRP A 78 -4.84 4.38 -4.58
N SER A 79 -4.45 4.48 -3.30
CA SER A 79 -5.01 5.43 -2.34
C SER A 79 -4.76 6.87 -2.76
N LYS A 80 -3.56 7.19 -3.24
CA LYS A 80 -3.25 8.51 -3.80
C LYS A 80 -4.14 8.83 -5.00
N LYS A 81 -4.28 7.90 -5.93
CA LYS A 81 -5.13 8.05 -7.12
C LYS A 81 -6.61 8.21 -6.75
N ALA A 82 -7.07 7.48 -5.74
CA ALA A 82 -8.44 7.60 -5.21
C ALA A 82 -8.66 8.98 -4.59
N ALA A 83 -7.74 9.47 -3.76
CA ALA A 83 -7.82 10.81 -3.16
C ALA A 83 -7.77 11.92 -4.23
N GLU A 84 -6.90 11.79 -5.23
CA GLU A 84 -6.84 12.71 -6.38
C GLU A 84 -8.14 12.70 -7.19
N ALA A 85 -8.75 11.52 -7.41
CA ALA A 85 -10.04 11.41 -8.06
C ALA A 85 -11.15 12.08 -7.26
N GLN A 86 -11.17 11.89 -5.93
CA GLN A 86 -12.10 12.57 -5.03
C GLN A 86 -11.94 14.09 -5.10
N LEU A 87 -10.70 14.62 -5.09
CA LEU A 87 -10.44 16.05 -5.20
C LEU A 87 -10.89 16.62 -6.55
N ARG A 88 -10.68 15.87 -7.65
CA ARG A 88 -11.16 16.25 -9.00
C ARG A 88 -12.68 16.30 -9.08
N LEU A 89 -13.36 15.33 -8.48
CA LEU A 89 -14.83 15.34 -8.38
C LEU A 89 -15.30 16.54 -7.55
N ALA A 90 -14.71 16.79 -6.38
CA ALA A 90 -15.05 17.94 -5.54
C ALA A 90 -14.81 19.29 -6.25
N SER A 91 -13.74 19.40 -7.03
CA SER A 91 -13.40 20.61 -7.79
C SER A 91 -14.36 20.88 -8.97
N GLN A 92 -14.96 19.83 -9.55
CA GLN A 92 -16.02 19.97 -10.55
C GLN A 92 -17.33 20.49 -9.94
N HIS A 93 -17.68 20.04 -8.73
CA HIS A 93 -18.89 20.49 -8.04
C HIS A 93 -18.79 21.93 -7.50
N GLY A 94 -17.58 22.46 -7.27
CA GLY A 94 -17.36 23.85 -6.83
C GLY A 94 -17.47 24.93 -7.91
N ARG A 95 -17.49 24.57 -9.21
CA ARG A 95 -17.54 25.53 -10.33
C ARG A 95 -18.93 25.71 -10.97
N GLY A 96 -19.94 24.95 -10.52
CA GLY A 96 -21.30 25.01 -11.08
C GLY A 96 -22.22 26.06 -10.46
N SER A 97 -21.90 26.60 -9.27
CA SER A 97 -22.84 27.41 -8.48
C SER A 97 -22.69 28.94 -8.61
N ARG A 98 -22.06 29.43 -9.68
CA ARG A 98 -21.75 30.88 -9.83
C ARG A 98 -22.22 31.51 -11.16
N ARG A 99 -23.22 30.91 -11.83
CA ARG A 99 -23.81 31.44 -13.08
C ARG A 99 -25.34 31.30 -13.12
N THR A 100 -26.05 31.74 -12.09
CA THR A 100 -27.50 32.06 -12.19
C THR A 100 -27.89 33.12 -11.15
N MET A 101 -27.38 34.34 -11.30
CA MET A 101 -28.06 35.53 -10.75
C MET A 101 -27.73 36.73 -11.65
N THR A 102 -28.70 37.08 -12.49
CA THR A 102 -28.84 38.40 -13.12
C THR A 102 -30.35 38.71 -13.13
N PRO A 103 -30.74 39.97 -12.90
CA PRO A 103 -32.01 40.38 -12.29
C PRO A 103 -33.24 40.27 -13.20
#